data_AF-A0A6A3NJ04-F1
#
_entry.id   AF-A0A6A3NJ04-F1
#
_cell.length_a   1.000
_cell.length_b   1.000
_cell.length_c   1.000
_cell.angle_alpha   90.00
_cell.angle_beta   90.00
_cell.angle_gamma   90.00
#
_symmetry.space_group_name_H-M   'P 1'
#
loop_
_entity.id
_entity.type
_entity.pdbx_description
1 polymer ?
#
loop_
_entity_poly.entity_id
_entity_poly.type
_entity_poly.pdbx_seq_one_letter_code
_entity_poly.pdbx_strand_id
1 'polypeptide(L)'
;MALVLAGVWWNFEATHYYKADQGIVCHAVVPQYNSHGNYFIGSSRTTPYHTTPSSCANDSYPFEQYLYHGSIGYYSFYEGEVGTYCAKSKTAYIVVEVLGSYDINGSFLAKDTGSTNTRGSYWYIIIGGFWLVFRAVTIRRSFISLMRYGHKCDEMHEIIGQHDAMVFVQENMRLSAHGATNYQRAAILALIVEGIMADLFLIIAHDGWRAQVQYVSLGFNLSVEIAN
;
A
#
# COMPACT_ATOMS: atom_id res chain seq x y z
N MET A 1 2.56 -19.49 -13.86
CA MET A 1 2.02 -19.92 -12.55
C MET A 1 0.85 -19.01 -12.26
N ALA A 2 -0.20 -19.49 -11.58
CA ALA A 2 -1.28 -18.60 -11.15
C ALA A 2 -1.14 -18.30 -9.65
N LEU A 3 -1.57 -17.12 -9.23
CA LEU A 3 -1.48 -16.70 -7.84
C LEU A 3 -2.86 -16.26 -7.35
N VAL A 4 -3.25 -16.76 -6.17
CA VAL A 4 -4.50 -16.42 -5.50
C VAL A 4 -4.17 -15.77 -4.17
N LEU A 5 -4.45 -14.47 -4.07
CA LEU A 5 -4.32 -13.68 -2.86
C LEU A 5 -5.68 -13.08 -2.51
N ALA A 6 -6.11 -13.23 -1.26
CA ALA A 6 -7.43 -12.81 -0.79
C ALA A 6 -8.60 -13.31 -1.68
N GLY A 7 -8.48 -14.49 -2.30
CA GLY A 7 -9.50 -15.05 -3.20
C GLY A 7 -9.61 -14.38 -4.58
N VAL A 8 -8.70 -13.45 -4.91
CA VAL A 8 -8.59 -12.81 -6.22
C VAL A 8 -7.45 -13.46 -7.00
N TRP A 9 -7.61 -13.59 -8.32
CA TRP A 9 -6.55 -14.08 -9.21
C TRP A 9 -5.62 -12.95 -9.64
N TRP A 10 -4.32 -13.23 -9.60
CA TRP A 10 -3.29 -12.28 -9.96
C TRP A 10 -2.50 -12.79 -11.17
N ASN A 11 -2.31 -11.89 -12.14
CA ASN A 11 -1.49 -12.15 -13.31
C ASN A 11 -0.02 -12.10 -12.91
N PHE A 12 0.56 -13.29 -12.71
CA PHE A 12 1.89 -13.48 -12.16
C PHE A 12 2.81 -14.13 -13.20
N GLU A 13 3.97 -13.51 -13.43
CA GLU A 13 4.97 -14.02 -14.37
C GLU A 13 6.35 -14.09 -13.74
N ALA A 14 7.02 -15.23 -13.93
CA ALA A 14 8.41 -15.41 -13.55
C ALA A 14 9.30 -15.02 -14.73
N THR A 15 10.32 -14.21 -14.47
CA THR A 15 11.16 -13.60 -15.53
C THR A 15 12.55 -14.20 -15.58
N HIS A 16 13.26 -14.20 -14.45
CA HIS A 16 14.58 -14.81 -14.30
C HIS A 16 14.73 -15.38 -12.88
N TYR A 17 15.84 -16.08 -12.64
CA TYR A 17 16.12 -16.70 -11.34
C TYR A 17 17.52 -16.39 -10.86
N TYR A 18 17.69 -16.49 -9.55
CA TYR A 18 18.93 -16.32 -8.82
C TYR A 18 19.22 -17.57 -7.98
N LYS A 19 20.50 -17.83 -7.73
CA LYS A 19 20.92 -18.81 -6.74
C LYS A 19 21.18 -18.08 -5.43
N ALA A 20 20.45 -18.43 -4.38
CA ALA A 20 20.63 -17.94 -3.02
C ALA A 20 20.89 -19.10 -2.07
N ASP A 21 21.27 -18.81 -0.83
CA ASP A 21 21.59 -19.83 0.18
C ASP A 21 20.40 -20.76 0.48
N GLN A 22 19.18 -20.22 0.46
CA GLN A 22 17.93 -20.97 0.63
C GLN A 22 17.50 -21.78 -0.61
N GLY A 23 18.15 -21.59 -1.76
CA GLY A 23 17.86 -22.29 -3.00
C GLY A 23 17.65 -21.37 -4.20
N ILE A 24 16.82 -21.80 -5.15
CA ILE A 24 16.51 -21.02 -6.35
C ILE A 24 15.40 -20.02 -6.01
N VAL A 25 15.74 -18.73 -6.11
CA VAL A 25 14.80 -17.62 -5.95
C VAL A 25 14.44 -17.12 -7.34
N CYS A 26 13.15 -16.96 -7.62
CA CYS A 26 12.68 -16.51 -8.92
C CYS A 26 12.14 -15.08 -8.82
N HIS A 27 12.53 -14.23 -9.75
CA HIS A 27 11.98 -12.89 -9.87
C HIS A 27 10.59 -12.94 -10.49
N ALA A 28 9.64 -12.30 -9.81
CA ALA A 28 8.24 -12.21 -10.18
C ALA A 28 7.88 -10.81 -10.62
N VAL A 29 7.03 -10.73 -11.63
CA VAL A 29 6.34 -9.50 -12.03
C VAL A 29 4.84 -9.71 -12.01
N VAL A 30 4.13 -8.68 -11.58
CA VAL A 30 2.66 -8.59 -11.61
C VAL A 30 2.32 -7.36 -12.46
N PRO A 31 2.23 -7.52 -13.79
CA PRO A 31 2.11 -6.38 -14.71
C PRO A 31 0.88 -5.52 -14.46
N GLN A 32 -0.23 -6.15 -14.06
CA GLN A 32 -1.50 -5.47 -13.77
C GLN A 32 -1.40 -4.40 -12.67
N TYR A 33 -0.42 -4.52 -11.77
CA TYR A 33 -0.21 -3.59 -10.66
C TYR A 33 1.18 -2.98 -10.65
N ASN A 34 1.94 -3.14 -11.74
CA ASN A 34 3.32 -2.68 -11.83
C ASN A 34 4.16 -3.06 -10.58
N SER A 35 3.95 -4.29 -10.09
CA SER A 35 4.65 -4.79 -8.91
C SER A 35 5.71 -5.79 -9.34
N HIS A 36 6.85 -5.77 -8.66
CA HIS A 36 7.89 -6.76 -8.87
C HIS A 36 8.40 -7.27 -7.53
N GLY A 37 8.96 -8.46 -7.52
CA GLY A 37 9.65 -8.95 -6.34
C GLY A 37 10.18 -10.34 -6.60
N ASN A 38 10.24 -11.17 -5.58
CA ASN A 38 10.76 -12.52 -5.73
C ASN A 38 9.93 -13.51 -4.96
N TYR A 39 9.97 -14.76 -5.41
CA TYR A 39 9.34 -15.88 -4.74
C TYR A 39 10.26 -17.08 -4.64
N PHE A 40 9.98 -17.90 -3.65
CA PHE A 40 10.66 -19.15 -3.36
C PHE A 40 9.62 -20.26 -3.16
N ILE A 41 9.90 -21.42 -3.75
CA ILE A 41 9.10 -22.63 -3.56
C ILE A 41 10.01 -23.67 -2.91
N GLY A 42 9.66 -24.12 -1.71
CA GLY A 42 10.43 -25.15 -1.03
C GLY A 42 10.26 -26.53 -1.66
N SER A 43 11.25 -27.40 -1.46
CA SER A 43 11.30 -28.72 -2.08
C SER A 43 10.51 -29.81 -1.36
N SER A 44 10.21 -29.62 -0.06
CA SER A 44 9.46 -30.58 0.76
C SER A 44 8.00 -30.21 0.87
N ARG A 45 7.13 -31.23 0.87
CA ARG A 45 5.70 -31.03 1.10
C ARG A 45 5.44 -30.45 2.49
N THR A 46 4.43 -29.60 2.59
CA THR A 46 4.01 -28.94 3.83
C THR A 46 2.50 -29.03 4.01
N THR A 47 2.03 -28.74 5.22
CA THR A 47 0.61 -28.59 5.51
C THR A 47 0.04 -27.44 4.67
N PRO A 48 -1.03 -27.66 3.89
CA PRO A 48 -1.68 -26.62 3.10
C PRO A 48 -2.14 -25.43 3.96
N TYR A 49 -2.02 -24.22 3.44
CA TYR A 49 -2.66 -23.05 4.04
C TYR A 49 -4.19 -23.17 3.98
N HIS A 50 -4.88 -22.50 4.91
CA HIS A 50 -6.34 -22.53 5.02
C HIS A 50 -7.07 -22.00 3.75
N THR A 51 -6.40 -21.20 2.93
CA THR A 51 -6.90 -20.71 1.63
C THR A 51 -6.73 -21.72 0.49
N THR A 52 -6.01 -22.82 0.72
CA THR A 52 -5.73 -23.85 -0.29
C THR A 52 -6.90 -24.83 -0.40
N PRO A 53 -7.36 -25.18 -1.62
CA PRO A 53 -8.44 -26.13 -1.79
C PRO A 53 -8.04 -27.53 -1.32
N SER A 54 -9.02 -28.28 -0.80
CA SER A 54 -8.82 -29.64 -0.28
C SER A 54 -8.26 -30.62 -1.32
N SER A 55 -8.49 -30.38 -2.62
CA SER A 55 -7.93 -31.17 -3.73
C SER A 55 -6.39 -31.16 -3.78
N CYS A 56 -5.77 -30.11 -3.20
CA CYS A 56 -4.34 -29.91 -3.12
C CYS A 56 -3.72 -30.38 -1.80
N ALA A 57 -4.50 -30.96 -0.88
CA ALA A 57 -4.04 -31.21 0.49
C ALA A 57 -2.75 -32.06 0.60
N ASN A 58 -2.55 -32.99 -0.33
CA ASN A 58 -1.41 -33.91 -0.33
C ASN A 58 -0.30 -33.51 -1.32
N ASP A 59 -0.40 -32.34 -1.96
CA ASP A 59 0.53 -31.90 -3.02
C ASP A 59 0.82 -30.40 -2.93
N SER A 60 0.97 -29.93 -1.69
CA SER A 60 1.28 -28.56 -1.32
C SER A 60 2.74 -28.42 -0.90
N TYR A 61 3.39 -27.37 -1.39
CA TYR A 61 4.77 -26.99 -1.10
C TYR A 61 4.78 -25.59 -0.47
N PRO A 62 5.70 -25.28 0.45
CA PRO A 62 5.77 -23.96 1.04
C PRO A 62 6.10 -22.94 -0.04
N PHE A 63 5.41 -21.81 0.00
CA PHE A 63 5.56 -20.72 -0.93
C PHE A 63 5.78 -19.44 -0.13
N GLU A 64 6.88 -18.76 -0.40
CA GLU A 64 7.22 -17.46 0.18
C GLU A 64 7.42 -16.49 -0.97
N GLN A 65 6.89 -15.28 -0.81
CA GLN A 65 7.02 -14.23 -1.77
C GLN A 65 7.18 -12.90 -1.06
N TYR A 66 7.81 -11.99 -1.77
CA TYR A 66 7.57 -10.60 -1.52
C TYR A 66 7.36 -9.86 -2.83
N LEU A 67 6.53 -8.83 -2.79
CA LEU A 67 6.32 -7.85 -3.84
C LEU A 67 6.67 -6.46 -3.34
N TYR A 68 7.22 -5.69 -4.25
CA TYR A 68 7.33 -4.26 -4.13
C TYR A 68 6.40 -3.59 -5.12
N HIS A 69 5.74 -2.56 -4.64
CA HIS A 69 5.06 -1.60 -5.46
C HIS A 69 5.81 -0.27 -5.38
N GLY A 70 6.29 0.23 -6.51
CA GLY A 70 7.03 1.50 -6.55
C GLY A 70 6.11 2.66 -6.17
N SER A 71 6.55 3.55 -5.26
CA SER A 71 5.87 4.82 -4.98
C SER A 71 6.52 5.96 -5.77
N ILE A 72 5.85 7.11 -5.83
CA ILE A 72 6.41 8.36 -6.37
C ILE A 72 7.48 8.88 -5.39
N GLY A 73 8.72 8.39 -5.51
CA GLY A 73 9.83 8.87 -4.68
C GLY A 73 10.95 7.88 -4.40
N TYR A 74 11.39 7.82 -3.14
CA TYR A 74 12.63 7.14 -2.71
C TYR A 74 12.43 5.78 -2.04
N TYR A 75 11.18 5.39 -1.75
CA TYR A 75 10.85 4.08 -1.15
C TYR A 75 9.78 3.36 -1.97
N SER A 76 9.65 2.05 -1.76
CA SER A 76 8.59 1.21 -2.29
C SER A 76 7.76 0.67 -1.15
N PHE A 77 6.47 0.47 -1.41
CA PHE A 77 5.65 -0.36 -0.55
C PHE A 77 6.08 -1.82 -0.72
N TYR A 78 6.24 -2.52 0.40
CA TYR A 78 6.68 -3.90 0.47
C TYR A 78 5.56 -4.75 1.06
N GLU A 79 5.24 -5.82 0.36
CA GLU A 79 4.28 -6.84 0.77
C GLU A 79 5.04 -8.16 0.82
N GLY A 80 5.01 -8.83 1.97
CA GLY A 80 5.56 -10.17 2.15
C GLY A 80 4.42 -11.14 2.33
N GLU A 81 4.38 -12.15 1.46
CA GLU A 81 3.31 -13.12 1.41
C GLU A 81 3.83 -14.54 1.66
N VAL A 82 3.03 -15.31 2.37
CA VAL A 82 3.29 -16.71 2.67
C VAL A 82 2.11 -17.56 2.24
N GLY A 83 2.36 -18.82 1.92
CA GLY A 83 1.29 -19.72 1.56
C GLY A 83 1.77 -21.07 1.09
N THR A 84 0.95 -21.69 0.26
CA THR A 84 1.28 -22.97 -0.35
C THR A 84 1.06 -23.00 -1.84
N TYR A 85 2.06 -23.52 -2.55
CA TYR A 85 2.00 -23.84 -3.96
C TYR A 85 1.46 -25.25 -4.16
N CYS A 86 0.37 -25.37 -4.92
CA CYS A 86 -0.18 -26.66 -5.32
C CYS A 86 0.38 -27.11 -6.67
N ALA A 87 1.11 -28.22 -6.68
CA ALA A 87 1.72 -28.72 -7.91
C ALA A 87 0.68 -29.29 -8.91
N LYS A 88 -0.47 -29.78 -8.43
CA LYS A 88 -1.58 -30.24 -9.29
C LYS A 88 -2.22 -29.11 -10.10
N SER A 89 -2.59 -28.01 -9.44
CA SER A 89 -3.26 -26.87 -10.10
C SER A 89 -2.28 -25.84 -10.65
N LYS A 90 -1.00 -25.92 -10.29
CA LYS A 90 0.04 -24.94 -10.62
C LYS A 90 -0.29 -23.53 -10.13
N THR A 91 -0.91 -23.48 -8.95
CA THR A 91 -1.41 -22.25 -8.31
C THR A 91 -0.80 -22.10 -6.92
N ALA A 92 -0.31 -20.89 -6.63
CA ALA A 92 0.07 -20.47 -5.28
C ALA A 92 -1.16 -19.87 -4.59
N TYR A 93 -1.51 -20.41 -3.42
CA TYR A 93 -2.56 -19.90 -2.54
C TYR A 93 -1.88 -19.23 -1.36
N ILE A 94 -1.96 -17.91 -1.31
CA ILE A 94 -1.16 -17.09 -0.42
C ILE A 94 -2.01 -16.17 0.45
N VAL A 95 -1.42 -15.74 1.55
CA VAL A 95 -1.92 -14.73 2.47
C VAL A 95 -0.82 -13.72 2.73
N VAL A 96 -1.21 -12.50 3.08
CA VAL A 96 -0.25 -11.47 3.48
C VAL A 96 0.25 -11.78 4.88
N GLU A 97 1.56 -11.87 5.05
CA GLU A 97 2.18 -12.01 6.38
C GLU A 97 2.63 -10.67 6.93
N VAL A 98 3.24 -9.86 6.07
CA VAL A 98 3.86 -8.60 6.47
C VAL A 98 3.64 -7.54 5.42
N LEU A 99 3.37 -6.33 5.88
CA LEU A 99 3.33 -5.14 5.05
C LEU A 99 4.28 -4.10 5.64
N GLY A 100 4.97 -3.39 4.77
CA GLY A 100 5.92 -2.39 5.16
C GLY A 100 6.34 -1.49 4.01
N SER A 101 7.43 -0.80 4.23
CA SER A 101 8.08 0.04 3.24
C SER A 101 9.57 -0.23 3.25
N TYR A 102 10.20 -0.09 2.09
CA TYR A 102 11.63 -0.33 1.93
C TYR A 102 12.26 0.74 1.04
N ASP A 103 13.45 1.22 1.40
CA ASP A 103 14.19 2.28 0.69
C ASP A 103 14.80 1.76 -0.62
N ILE A 104 13.95 1.29 -1.52
CA ILE A 104 14.30 0.82 -2.85
C ILE A 104 13.27 1.35 -3.86
N ASN A 105 13.70 1.69 -5.07
CA ASN A 105 12.76 2.06 -6.13
C ASN A 105 13.36 1.83 -7.53
N GLY A 106 12.51 1.88 -8.55
CA GLY A 106 12.89 1.83 -9.97
C GLY A 106 13.73 0.61 -10.32
N SER A 107 14.84 0.83 -11.03
CA SER A 107 15.66 -0.27 -11.54
C SER A 107 16.33 -1.13 -10.47
N PHE A 108 16.50 -0.62 -9.24
CA PHE A 108 17.08 -1.39 -8.13
C PHE A 108 16.14 -2.47 -7.64
N LEU A 109 14.84 -2.18 -7.66
CA LEU A 109 13.77 -3.09 -7.26
C LEU A 109 13.74 -4.32 -8.20
N ALA A 110 13.86 -4.11 -9.51
CA ALA A 110 13.97 -5.18 -10.50
C ALA A 110 15.28 -6.00 -10.42
N LYS A 111 16.28 -5.51 -9.69
CA LYS A 111 17.58 -6.15 -9.48
C LYS A 111 17.75 -6.73 -8.07
N ASP A 112 16.74 -6.61 -7.21
CA ASP A 112 16.78 -7.18 -5.86
C ASP A 112 16.83 -8.71 -5.96
N THR A 113 17.93 -9.30 -5.46
CA THR A 113 18.22 -10.73 -5.63
C THR A 113 17.64 -11.62 -4.54
N GLY A 114 16.86 -11.07 -3.61
CA GLY A 114 16.46 -11.78 -2.40
C GLY A 114 17.37 -11.45 -1.22
N SER A 115 16.74 -11.21 -0.07
CA SER A 115 17.37 -11.13 1.23
C SER A 115 16.35 -11.55 2.29
N THR A 116 16.80 -12.32 3.28
CA THR A 116 15.99 -12.72 4.45
C THR A 116 16.13 -11.73 5.60
N ASN A 117 16.93 -10.67 5.44
CA ASN A 117 17.09 -9.64 6.45
C ASN A 117 15.81 -8.81 6.58
N THR A 118 15.57 -8.30 7.78
CA THR A 118 14.46 -7.36 8.04
C THR A 118 14.57 -6.15 7.13
N ARG A 119 13.51 -5.86 6.40
CA ARG A 119 13.39 -4.71 5.49
C ARG A 119 12.64 -3.59 6.19
N GLY A 120 13.09 -2.35 6.00
CA GLY A 120 12.47 -1.15 6.54
C GLY A 120 12.90 0.10 5.78
N SER A 121 12.11 1.17 5.89
CA SER A 121 12.35 2.44 5.19
C SER A 121 12.55 3.58 6.19
N TYR A 122 13.73 4.19 6.16
CA TYR A 122 14.00 5.40 6.93
C TYR A 122 13.31 6.61 6.29
N TRP A 123 13.25 6.65 4.95
CA TRP A 123 12.58 7.73 4.24
C TRP A 123 11.09 7.78 4.55
N TYR A 124 10.42 6.64 4.56
CA TYR A 124 9.01 6.54 4.94
C TYR A 124 8.78 7.03 6.37
N ILE A 125 9.63 6.65 7.32
CA ILE A 125 9.53 7.12 8.72
C ILE A 125 9.67 8.64 8.79
N ILE A 126 10.66 9.22 8.09
CA ILE A 126 10.91 10.67 8.12
C ILE A 126 9.76 11.43 7.46
N ILE A 127 9.39 11.07 6.23
CA ILE A 127 8.33 11.74 5.46
C ILE A 127 6.97 11.55 6.14
N GLY A 128 6.67 10.32 6.59
CA GLY A 128 5.47 10.03 7.38
C GLY A 128 5.43 10.83 8.68
N GLY A 129 6.57 10.98 9.37
CA GLY A 129 6.69 11.84 10.55
C GLY A 129 6.37 13.31 10.24
N PHE A 130 6.96 13.87 9.18
CA PHE A 130 6.64 15.23 8.72
C PHE A 130 5.17 15.39 8.37
N TRP A 131 4.59 14.39 7.72
CA TRP A 131 3.18 14.37 7.33
C TRP A 131 2.24 14.34 8.55
N LEU A 132 2.54 13.52 9.56
CA LEU A 132 1.79 13.48 10.81
C LEU A 132 1.83 14.81 11.55
N VAL A 133 3.01 15.45 11.61
CA VAL A 133 3.15 16.79 12.20
C VAL A 133 2.32 17.82 11.41
N PHE A 134 2.38 17.79 10.08
CA PHE A 134 1.60 18.67 9.23
C PHE A 134 0.09 18.47 9.45
N ARG A 135 -0.39 17.22 9.50
CA ARG A 135 -1.80 16.90 9.81
C ARG A 135 -2.19 17.41 11.20
N ALA A 136 -1.37 17.17 12.22
CA ALA A 136 -1.63 17.64 13.58
C ALA A 136 -1.74 19.17 13.67
N VAL A 137 -0.83 19.90 13.00
CA VAL A 137 -0.86 21.37 12.93
C VAL A 137 -2.11 21.85 12.18
N THR A 138 -2.47 21.20 11.08
CA THR A 138 -3.64 21.55 10.27
C THR A 138 -4.93 21.32 11.07
N ILE A 139 -5.10 20.16 11.70
CA ILE A 139 -6.24 19.84 12.56
C ILE A 139 -6.35 20.85 13.71
N ARG A 140 -5.23 21.16 14.38
CA ARG A 140 -5.22 22.16 15.46
C ARG A 140 -5.65 23.54 14.97
N ARG A 141 -5.14 23.99 13.82
CA ARG A 141 -5.54 25.27 13.21
C ARG A 141 -7.03 25.29 12.88
N SER A 142 -7.54 24.22 12.26
CA SER A 142 -8.96 24.08 11.95
C SER A 142 -9.82 24.09 13.21
N PHE A 143 -9.42 23.38 14.27
CA PHE A 143 -10.12 23.38 15.56
C PHE A 143 -10.18 24.77 16.18
N ILE A 144 -9.07 25.50 16.23
CA ILE A 144 -9.04 26.88 16.76
C ILE A 144 -9.93 27.81 15.91
N SER A 145 -9.91 27.67 14.59
CA SER A 145 -10.73 28.49 13.68
C SER A 145 -12.22 28.21 13.88
N LEU A 146 -12.60 26.94 14.01
CA LEU A 146 -13.97 26.51 14.30
C LEU A 146 -14.44 27.04 15.66
N MET A 147 -13.63 26.95 16.71
CA MET A 147 -13.97 27.48 18.04
C MET A 147 -14.19 29.00 18.03
N ARG A 148 -13.33 29.75 17.32
CA ARG A 148 -13.49 31.20 17.17
C ARG A 148 -14.72 31.58 16.38
N TYR A 149 -15.03 30.81 15.34
CA TYR A 149 -16.21 31.02 14.53
C TYR A 149 -17.48 30.73 15.35
N GLY A 150 -17.51 29.60 16.07
CA GLY A 150 -18.59 29.27 17.00
C GLY A 150 -18.83 30.36 18.05
N HIS A 151 -17.77 30.87 18.68
CA HIS A 151 -17.89 31.97 19.64
C HIS A 151 -18.52 33.24 19.03
N LYS A 152 -18.19 33.58 17.79
CA LYS A 152 -18.82 34.72 17.10
C LYS A 152 -20.29 34.47 16.77
N CYS A 153 -20.65 33.25 16.38
CA CYS A 153 -22.04 32.89 16.13
C CYS A 153 -22.87 32.91 17.43
N ASP A 154 -22.29 32.46 18.55
CA ASP A 154 -22.91 32.58 19.88
C ASP A 154 -23.14 34.05 20.26
N GLU A 155 -22.17 34.95 20.03
CA GLU A 155 -22.34 36.40 20.25
C GLU A 155 -23.47 36.99 19.38
N MET A 156 -23.60 36.52 18.13
CA MET A 156 -24.61 36.99 17.18
C MET A 156 -25.97 36.29 17.34
N HIS A 157 -26.11 35.32 18.24
CA HIS A 157 -27.31 34.49 18.42
C HIS A 157 -27.73 33.73 17.14
N GLU A 158 -26.75 33.30 16.33
CA GLU A 158 -26.96 32.59 15.07
C GLU A 158 -26.62 31.09 15.21
N ILE A 159 -27.49 30.23 14.69
CA ILE A 159 -27.29 28.76 14.75
C ILE A 159 -26.59 28.32 13.48
N ILE A 160 -25.43 27.67 13.61
CA ILE A 160 -24.67 27.16 12.47
C ILE A 160 -25.28 25.83 12.00
N GLY A 161 -25.80 25.80 10.78
CA GLY A 161 -26.21 24.57 10.11
C GLY A 161 -25.01 23.74 9.64
N GLN A 162 -25.22 22.43 9.43
CA GLN A 162 -24.16 21.55 8.89
C GLN A 162 -23.63 22.00 7.53
N HIS A 163 -24.48 22.61 6.70
CA HIS A 163 -24.10 23.13 5.39
C HIS A 163 -23.10 24.28 5.50
N ASP A 164 -23.36 25.25 6.38
CA ASP A 164 -22.52 26.43 6.57
C ASP A 164 -21.16 26.05 7.17
N ALA A 165 -21.15 25.09 8.10
CA ALA A 165 -19.92 24.52 8.64
C ALA A 165 -19.07 23.83 7.55
N MET A 166 -19.71 23.11 6.62
CA MET A 166 -19.02 22.45 5.51
C MET A 166 -18.41 23.46 4.53
N VAL A 167 -19.17 24.49 4.16
CA VAL A 167 -18.68 25.60 3.30
C VAL A 167 -17.49 26.31 3.96
N PHE A 168 -17.54 26.55 5.27
CA PHE A 168 -16.44 27.16 6.01
C PHE A 168 -15.16 26.31 5.98
N VAL A 169 -15.27 24.99 6.15
CA VAL A 169 -14.12 24.07 6.06
C VAL A 169 -13.54 24.05 4.65
N GLN A 170 -14.40 23.96 3.63
CA GLN A 170 -13.99 23.95 2.22
C GLN A 170 -13.25 25.25 1.84
N GLU A 171 -13.77 26.40 2.27
CA GLU A 171 -13.11 27.69 2.00
C GLU A 171 -11.80 27.86 2.78
N ASN A 172 -11.72 27.41 4.03
CA ASN A 172 -10.44 27.40 4.76
C ASN A 172 -9.40 26.53 4.06
N MET A 173 -9.80 25.37 3.53
CA MET A 173 -8.91 24.48 2.79
C MET A 173 -8.46 25.13 1.47
N ARG A 174 -9.37 25.79 0.73
CA ARG A 174 -9.02 26.54 -0.49
C ARG A 174 -8.06 27.69 -0.21
N LEU A 175 -8.30 28.44 0.87
CA LEU A 175 -7.49 29.58 1.27
C LEU A 175 -6.11 29.18 1.79
N SER A 176 -5.91 27.94 2.24
CA SER A 176 -4.60 27.44 2.65
C SER A 176 -3.55 27.45 1.52
N ALA A 177 -3.98 27.39 0.26
CA ALA A 177 -3.13 27.50 -0.93
C ALA A 177 -3.08 28.93 -1.53
N HIS A 178 -3.80 29.88 -0.93
CA HIS A 178 -3.87 31.26 -1.41
C HIS A 178 -2.58 32.00 -1.00
N GLY A 179 -1.88 32.56 -1.99
CA GLY A 179 -0.54 33.15 -1.78
C GLY A 179 0.63 32.15 -1.80
N ALA A 180 0.37 30.85 -1.92
CA ALA A 180 1.42 29.84 -2.09
C ALA A 180 2.00 29.87 -3.51
N THR A 181 3.32 29.79 -3.62
CA THR A 181 4.04 29.62 -4.90
C THR A 181 3.68 28.29 -5.57
N ASN A 182 3.89 28.18 -6.88
CA ASN A 182 3.62 26.94 -7.62
C ASN A 182 4.37 25.72 -7.05
N TYR A 183 5.59 25.92 -6.55
CA TYR A 183 6.36 24.85 -5.88
C TYR A 183 5.72 24.39 -4.57
N GLN A 184 5.21 25.30 -3.76
CA GLN A 184 4.51 24.96 -2.52
C GLN A 184 3.20 24.21 -2.81
N ARG A 185 2.47 24.61 -3.85
CA ARG A 185 1.25 23.92 -4.30
C ARG A 185 1.55 22.50 -4.78
N ALA A 186 2.61 22.32 -5.56
CA ALA A 186 3.07 21.01 -6.01
C ALA A 186 3.50 20.12 -4.83
N ALA A 187 4.22 20.67 -3.85
CA ALA A 187 4.62 19.94 -2.66
C ALA A 187 3.41 19.50 -1.81
N ILE A 188 2.42 20.36 -1.63
CA ILE A 188 1.17 20.02 -0.92
C ILE A 188 0.42 18.92 -1.67
N LEU A 189 0.31 19.02 -2.99
CA LEU A 189 -0.34 18.00 -3.82
C LEU A 189 0.37 16.64 -3.68
N ALA A 190 1.70 16.62 -3.78
CA ALA A 190 2.50 15.41 -3.62
C ALA A 190 2.30 14.77 -2.25
N LEU A 191 2.28 15.58 -1.18
CA LEU A 191 2.03 15.08 0.18
C LEU A 191 0.60 14.54 0.36
N ILE A 192 -0.40 15.12 -0.31
CA ILE A 192 -1.78 14.61 -0.28
C ILE A 192 -1.88 13.27 -1.00
N VAL A 193 -1.29 13.14 -2.18
CA VAL A 193 -1.29 11.88 -2.96
C VAL A 193 -0.59 10.78 -2.16
N GLU A 194 0.63 11.01 -1.70
CA GLU A 194 1.37 10.06 -0.86
C GLU A 194 0.61 9.72 0.44
N GLY A 195 -0.04 10.71 1.06
CA GLY A 195 -0.84 10.50 2.25
C GLY A 195 -2.08 9.63 2.03
N ILE A 196 -2.77 9.77 0.89
CA ILE A 196 -3.92 8.92 0.52
C ILE A 196 -3.45 7.50 0.24
N MET A 197 -2.31 7.34 -0.45
CA MET A 197 -1.72 6.03 -0.74
C MET A 197 -1.31 5.30 0.54
N ALA A 198 -0.65 5.99 1.48
CA ALA A 198 -0.30 5.43 2.78
C ALA A 198 -1.54 5.02 3.61
N ASP A 199 -2.59 5.84 3.61
CA ASP A 199 -3.85 5.54 4.30
C ASP A 199 -4.57 4.33 3.67
N LEU A 200 -4.61 4.24 2.33
CA LEU A 200 -5.13 3.07 1.60
C LEU A 200 -4.35 1.80 1.95
N PHE A 201 -3.02 1.89 2.00
CA PHE A 201 -2.13 0.77 2.28
C PHE A 201 -2.33 0.23 3.71
N LEU A 202 -2.45 1.13 4.70
CA LEU A 202 -2.75 0.77 6.09
C LEU A 202 -4.13 0.12 6.26
N ILE A 203 -5.10 0.52 5.43
CA ILE A 203 -6.45 -0.03 5.43
C ILE A 203 -6.47 -1.45 4.82
N ILE A 204 -5.68 -1.70 3.78
CA ILE A 204 -5.54 -3.00 3.10
C ILE A 204 -4.85 -4.04 3.98
N ALA A 205 -4.00 -3.60 4.91
CA ALA A 205 -3.21 -4.46 5.80
C ALA A 205 -4.02 -5.31 6.79
N HIS A 206 -5.34 -5.14 6.88
CA HIS A 206 -6.15 -5.88 7.84
C HIS A 206 -6.92 -7.02 7.16
N ASP A 207 -6.53 -8.25 7.48
CA ASP A 207 -7.19 -9.47 6.99
C ASP A 207 -8.70 -9.47 7.31
N GLY A 208 -9.53 -9.81 6.31
CA GLY A 208 -11.00 -9.89 6.41
C GLY A 208 -11.74 -9.61 5.10
N TRP A 209 -13.08 -9.75 5.07
CA TRP A 209 -13.90 -9.50 3.86
C TRP A 209 -13.76 -8.08 3.29
N ARG A 210 -13.34 -7.12 4.13
CA ARG A 210 -13.04 -5.74 3.73
C ARG A 210 -11.75 -5.65 2.89
N ALA A 211 -10.78 -6.54 3.09
CA ALA A 211 -9.55 -6.62 2.29
C ALA A 211 -9.85 -6.95 0.82
N GLN A 212 -10.81 -7.84 0.52
CA GLN A 212 -11.20 -8.17 -0.86
C GLN A 212 -11.70 -6.95 -1.65
N VAL A 213 -12.59 -6.15 -1.06
CA VAL A 213 -13.11 -4.92 -1.69
C VAL A 213 -11.98 -3.90 -1.86
N GLN A 214 -11.05 -3.86 -0.92
CA GLN A 214 -9.95 -2.90 -0.91
C GLN A 214 -8.81 -3.28 -1.85
N TYR A 215 -8.52 -4.56 -2.10
CA TYR A 215 -7.60 -5.01 -3.16
C TYR A 215 -8.14 -4.72 -4.56
N VAL A 216 -9.45 -4.89 -4.77
CA VAL A 216 -10.10 -4.49 -6.03
C VAL A 216 -10.00 -2.96 -6.21
N SER A 217 -10.17 -2.19 -5.14
CA SER A 217 -10.01 -0.72 -5.15
C SER A 217 -8.55 -0.28 -5.36
N LEU A 218 -7.58 -0.99 -4.75
CA LEU A 218 -6.15 -0.78 -4.97
C LEU A 218 -5.79 -1.05 -6.42
N GLY A 219 -6.27 -2.16 -7.00
CA GLY A 219 -6.07 -2.44 -8.41
C GLY A 219 -6.66 -1.37 -9.34
N PHE A 220 -7.76 -0.73 -8.95
CA PHE A 220 -8.30 0.43 -9.65
C PHE A 220 -7.45 1.69 -9.49
N ASN A 221 -6.96 2.01 -8.29
CA ASN A 221 -6.12 3.19 -8.08
C ASN A 221 -4.72 3.05 -8.70
N LEU A 222 -4.13 1.87 -8.62
CA LEU A 222 -2.83 1.53 -9.23
C LEU A 222 -2.89 1.46 -10.76
N SER A 223 -4.05 1.13 -11.34
CA SER A 223 -4.25 1.18 -12.80
C SER A 223 -4.55 2.58 -13.31
N VAL A 224 -5.16 3.45 -12.49
CA VAL A 224 -5.45 4.86 -12.86
C VAL A 224 -4.20 5.73 -12.82
N GLU A 225 -3.16 5.36 -12.05
CA GLU A 225 -1.84 6.01 -12.10
C GLU A 225 -1.12 5.85 -13.45
N ILE A 226 -1.68 5.07 -14.39
CA ILE A 226 -1.17 4.83 -15.75
C ILE A 226 -1.96 5.63 -16.83
N ALA A 227 -2.94 6.45 -16.45
CA ALA A 227 -3.60 7.37 -17.39
C ALA A 227 -2.95 8.77 -17.41
N ASN A 228 -1.64 8.85 -17.65
CA ASN A 228 -0.94 9.99 -18.26
C ASN A 228 0.45 9.60 -18.76
#